data_AF-I6ZU15-F1
#
_entry.id   AF-I6ZU15-F1
#
_cell.length_a   1.000
_cell.length_b   1.000
_cell.length_c   1.000
_cell.angle_alpha   90.00
_cell.angle_beta   90.00
_cell.angle_gamma   90.00
#
_symmetry.space_group_name_H-M   'P 1'
#
loop_
_entity.id
_entity.type
_entity.pdbx_description
1 polymer ?
#
loop_
_entity_poly.entity_id
_entity_poly.type
_entity_poly.pdbx_seq_one_letter_code
_entity_poly.pdbx_strand_id
1 'polypeptide(L)'
;MELDLITDIHKYCDNWCDRCIYSTRCELFIETIYKNERKKAVFNPEGFFNVLRDLFVQAYDSFEIYRPDSSGIEELSELYGAESNNWLEKNELFLKDNNKNTDITDALDVIRYYQYFISLKVKKSFESDIDEKLIQLKLAEVAASRSISAWYIIFKETGSEDIGKIIGILKSILILVDESNPELKSFYRPYFD
;
A
#
# COMPACT_ATOMS: atom_id res chain seq x y z
N MET A 1 -5.03 19.03 -31.52
CA MET A 1 -6.04 19.21 -30.46
C MET A 1 -5.26 19.10 -29.17
N GLU A 2 -5.14 20.21 -28.45
CA GLU A 2 -4.37 20.27 -27.20
C GLU A 2 -5.17 19.47 -26.15
N LEU A 3 -4.55 18.43 -25.58
CA LEU A 3 -5.20 17.64 -24.53
C LEU A 3 -5.21 18.50 -23.26
N ASP A 4 -6.39 18.72 -22.69
CA ASP A 4 -6.60 19.45 -21.43
C ASP A 4 -6.16 18.58 -20.25
N LEU A 5 -4.84 18.40 -20.11
CA LEU A 5 -4.19 17.57 -19.11
C LEU A 5 -4.09 18.30 -17.77
N ILE A 6 -4.36 17.55 -16.69
CA ILE A 6 -4.08 18.00 -15.33
C ILE A 6 -2.59 17.78 -15.08
N THR A 7 -1.79 18.78 -15.39
CA THR A 7 -0.35 18.77 -15.12
C THR A 7 -0.07 18.77 -13.62
N ASP A 8 1.05 18.18 -13.20
CA ASP A 8 1.44 18.08 -11.78
C ASP A 8 0.50 17.26 -10.90
N ILE A 9 -0.44 16.52 -11.49
CA ILE A 9 -1.39 15.66 -10.76
C ILE A 9 -0.68 14.62 -9.88
N HIS A 10 0.56 14.25 -10.15
CA HIS A 10 1.36 13.34 -9.30
C HIS A 10 1.65 13.90 -7.90
N LYS A 11 1.58 15.23 -7.73
CA LYS A 11 1.63 15.87 -6.41
C LYS A 11 0.29 15.73 -5.67
N TYR A 12 -0.75 15.34 -6.40
CA TYR A 12 -2.14 15.37 -5.97
C TYR A 12 -2.91 14.04 -6.08
N CYS A 13 -2.39 13.03 -6.77
CA CYS A 13 -3.08 11.81 -7.13
C CYS A 13 -2.33 10.60 -6.58
N ASP A 14 -3.01 9.84 -5.72
CA ASP A 14 -2.46 8.69 -5.01
C ASP A 14 -2.51 7.39 -5.84
N ASN A 15 -2.46 7.51 -7.17
CA ASN A 15 -2.67 6.41 -8.11
C ASN A 15 -3.98 5.64 -7.86
N TRP A 16 -5.06 6.34 -7.51
CA TRP A 16 -6.41 5.76 -7.43
C TRP A 16 -7.10 5.76 -8.80
N CYS A 17 -6.36 5.41 -9.84
CA CYS A 17 -6.75 5.60 -11.23
C CYS A 17 -8.05 4.85 -11.60
N ASP A 18 -8.28 3.69 -10.99
CA ASP A 18 -9.39 2.78 -11.34
C ASP A 18 -10.79 3.29 -10.96
N ARG A 19 -10.87 4.36 -10.16
CA ARG A 19 -12.14 5.04 -9.82
C ARG A 19 -12.09 6.54 -10.11
N CYS A 20 -10.98 7.02 -10.67
CA CYS A 20 -10.79 8.43 -10.92
C CYS A 20 -11.59 8.85 -12.16
N ILE A 21 -12.62 9.68 -11.97
CA ILE A 21 -13.43 10.24 -13.06
C ILE A 21 -12.61 11.12 -14.03
N TYR A 22 -11.40 11.50 -13.62
CA TYR A 22 -10.46 12.33 -14.38
C TYR A 22 -9.35 11.51 -15.06
N SER A 23 -9.45 10.18 -15.11
CA SER A 23 -8.43 9.30 -15.71
C SER A 23 -8.04 9.71 -17.14
N THR A 24 -9.00 10.15 -17.95
CA THR A 24 -8.79 10.62 -19.34
C THR A 24 -8.01 11.94 -19.46
N ARG A 25 -7.83 12.66 -18.35
CA ARG A 25 -7.10 13.95 -18.28
C ARG A 25 -5.89 13.90 -17.34
N CYS A 26 -5.66 12.78 -16.66
CA CYS A 26 -4.62 12.64 -15.65
C CYS A 26 -3.25 12.40 -16.31
N GLU A 27 -2.33 13.38 -16.20
CA GLU A 27 -0.96 13.26 -16.71
C GLU A 27 -0.24 12.03 -16.14
N LEU A 28 -0.41 11.72 -14.85
CA LEU A 28 0.19 10.53 -14.24
C LEU A 28 -0.39 9.22 -14.78
N PHE A 29 -1.70 9.16 -15.04
CA PHE A 29 -2.34 7.97 -15.61
C PHE A 29 -1.89 7.75 -17.05
N ILE A 30 -1.85 8.83 -17.83
CA ILE A 30 -1.40 8.82 -19.22
C ILE A 30 0.09 8.45 -19.30
N GLU A 31 0.95 9.06 -18.48
CA GLU A 31 2.36 8.68 -18.37
C GLU A 31 2.53 7.23 -17.93
N THR A 32 1.73 6.75 -16.99
CA THR A 32 1.74 5.35 -16.54
C THR A 32 1.39 4.42 -17.71
N ILE A 33 0.33 4.71 -18.48
CA ILE A 33 -0.03 3.94 -19.67
C ILE A 33 1.12 3.95 -20.70
N TYR A 34 1.70 5.11 -21.01
CA TYR A 34 2.78 5.26 -21.99
C TYR A 34 4.12 4.64 -21.53
N LYS A 35 4.47 4.72 -20.23
CA LYS A 35 5.65 4.06 -19.65
C LYS A 35 5.44 2.55 -19.56
N ASN A 36 4.20 2.10 -19.30
CA ASN A 36 3.85 0.69 -19.27
C ASN A 36 3.91 0.03 -20.64
N GLU A 37 3.76 0.77 -21.75
CA GLU A 37 4.01 0.19 -23.09
C GLU A 37 5.45 -0.32 -23.27
N ARG A 38 6.42 0.16 -22.48
CA ARG A 38 7.80 -0.36 -22.47
C ARG A 38 8.07 -1.43 -21.40
N LYS A 39 7.14 -1.65 -20.46
CA LYS A 39 7.23 -2.70 -19.41
C LYS A 39 6.10 -3.74 -19.50
N LYS A 40 5.36 -3.78 -20.62
CA LYS A 40 4.28 -4.73 -20.92
C LYS A 40 4.84 -6.16 -21.06
N ALA A 41 5.05 -6.79 -19.91
CA ALA A 41 4.64 -8.16 -19.72
C ALA A 41 3.94 -8.23 -18.35
N VAL A 42 2.61 -8.00 -18.39
CA VAL A 42 1.62 -8.49 -17.42
C VAL A 42 1.51 -7.79 -16.06
N PHE A 43 1.10 -6.51 -16.03
CA PHE A 43 0.44 -5.93 -14.84
C PHE A 43 -0.94 -5.42 -15.25
N ASN A 44 -2.00 -5.90 -14.59
CA ASN A 44 -3.40 -5.45 -14.79
C ASN A 44 -3.87 -4.69 -13.52
N PRO A 45 -3.69 -3.37 -13.46
CA PRO A 45 -3.95 -2.58 -12.25
C PRO A 45 -5.41 -2.68 -11.78
N GLU A 46 -6.36 -2.46 -12.68
CA GLU A 46 -7.79 -2.35 -12.34
C GLU A 46 -8.37 -3.65 -11.78
N GLY A 47 -8.03 -4.79 -12.39
CA GLY A 47 -8.46 -6.09 -11.91
C GLY A 47 -7.79 -6.44 -10.57
N PHE A 48 -6.48 -6.20 -10.48
CA PHE A 48 -5.68 -6.56 -9.31
C PHE A 48 -6.09 -5.76 -8.06
N PHE A 49 -6.31 -4.45 -8.16
CA PHE A 49 -6.71 -3.64 -7.00
C PHE A 49 -8.11 -3.97 -6.48
N ASN A 50 -9.02 -4.45 -7.34
CA ASN A 50 -10.31 -4.95 -6.88
C ASN A 50 -10.15 -6.26 -6.08
N VAL A 51 -9.30 -7.18 -6.57
CA VAL A 51 -8.96 -8.42 -5.84
C VAL A 51 -8.33 -8.10 -4.49
N LEU A 52 -7.39 -7.16 -4.42
CA LEU A 52 -6.77 -6.77 -3.15
C LEU A 52 -7.79 -6.25 -2.14
N ARG A 53 -8.83 -5.53 -2.57
CA ARG A 53 -9.87 -5.04 -1.66
C ARG A 53 -10.61 -6.17 -0.95
N ASP A 54 -10.99 -7.21 -1.69
CA ASP A 54 -11.73 -8.33 -1.11
C ASP A 54 -10.83 -9.17 -0.20
N LEU A 55 -9.57 -9.36 -0.60
CA LEU A 55 -8.56 -10.05 0.21
C LEU A 55 -8.20 -9.28 1.48
N PHE A 56 -8.29 -7.95 1.47
CA PHE A 56 -8.05 -7.13 2.65
C PHE A 56 -9.00 -7.53 3.78
N VAL A 57 -10.31 -7.54 3.52
CA VAL A 57 -11.32 -7.88 4.53
C VAL A 57 -11.04 -9.27 5.11
N GLN A 58 -10.78 -10.23 4.23
CA GLN A 58 -10.47 -11.60 4.64
C GLN A 58 -9.23 -11.66 5.53
N ALA A 59 -8.13 -11.06 5.12
CA ALA A 59 -6.89 -11.05 5.89
C ALA A 59 -7.04 -10.29 7.20
N TYR A 60 -7.65 -9.11 7.16
CA TYR A 60 -7.85 -8.25 8.32
C TYR A 60 -8.64 -8.97 9.42
N ASP A 61 -9.66 -9.75 9.06
CA ASP A 61 -10.45 -10.51 10.02
C ASP A 61 -9.75 -11.80 10.48
N SER A 62 -8.92 -12.41 9.63
CA SER A 62 -8.30 -13.72 9.89
C SER A 62 -7.08 -13.66 10.82
N PHE A 63 -6.40 -12.52 10.93
CA PHE A 63 -5.16 -12.41 11.70
C PHE A 63 -5.30 -11.54 12.95
N GLU A 64 -4.63 -11.99 14.00
CA GLU A 64 -4.56 -11.26 15.27
C GLU A 64 -3.68 -10.01 15.12
N ILE A 65 -4.02 -9.01 15.92
CA ILE A 65 -3.23 -7.78 16.05
C ILE A 65 -1.89 -8.16 16.68
N TYR A 66 -0.79 -7.68 16.11
CA TYR A 66 0.53 -7.83 16.71
C TYR A 66 1.08 -6.46 17.09
N ARG A 67 1.14 -6.20 18.40
CA ARG A 67 1.64 -4.94 18.96
C ARG A 67 2.55 -5.24 20.15
N PRO A 68 3.88 -5.10 19.99
CA PRO A 68 4.79 -5.15 21.13
C PRO A 68 4.46 -4.01 22.11
N ASP A 69 4.64 -4.28 23.41
CA ASP A 69 4.23 -3.38 24.51
C ASP A 69 4.70 -1.93 24.32
N SER A 70 3.77 -0.98 24.45
CA SER A 70 3.98 0.47 24.29
C SER A 70 4.41 0.96 22.91
N SER A 71 4.55 0.09 21.90
CA SER A 71 4.97 0.51 20.57
C SER A 71 3.95 1.46 19.94
N GLY A 72 4.47 2.61 19.50
CA GLY A 72 3.74 3.60 18.71
C GLY A 72 3.72 3.23 17.22
N ILE A 73 2.97 4.02 16.44
CA ILE A 73 2.84 3.81 15.00
C ILE A 73 4.19 3.89 14.26
N GLU A 74 5.11 4.75 14.72
CA GLU A 74 6.44 4.88 14.11
C GLU A 74 7.24 3.58 14.23
N GLU A 75 7.39 3.04 15.45
CA GLU A 75 8.11 1.80 15.69
C GLU A 75 7.49 0.61 14.95
N LEU A 76 6.16 0.50 14.94
CA LEU A 76 5.46 -0.55 14.19
C LEU A 76 5.68 -0.44 12.67
N SER A 77 5.72 0.78 12.14
CA SER A 77 5.98 1.00 10.71
C SER A 77 7.40 0.63 10.30
N GLU A 78 8.39 0.83 11.18
CA GLU A 78 9.76 0.37 10.96
C GLU A 78 9.87 -1.14 11.10
N LEU A 79 9.21 -1.71 12.11
CA LEU A 79 9.16 -3.15 12.33
C LEU A 79 8.54 -3.87 11.13
N TYR A 80 7.47 -3.32 10.56
CA TYR A 80 6.89 -3.85 9.32
C TYR A 80 7.94 -3.93 8.19
N GLY A 81 8.70 -2.86 7.98
CA GLY A 81 9.75 -2.83 6.96
C GLY A 81 10.86 -3.84 7.22
N ALA A 82 11.29 -3.98 8.48
CA ALA A 82 12.31 -4.93 8.89
C ALA A 82 11.85 -6.39 8.70
N GLU A 83 10.66 -6.75 9.21
CA GLU A 83 10.12 -8.10 9.10
C GLU A 83 9.81 -8.48 7.64
N SER A 84 9.31 -7.52 6.84
CA SER A 84 9.12 -7.72 5.40
C SER A 84 10.42 -8.05 4.70
N ASN A 85 11.47 -7.27 4.94
CA ASN A 85 12.78 -7.51 4.32
C ASN A 85 13.38 -8.85 4.77
N ASN A 86 13.31 -9.14 6.08
CA ASN A 86 13.78 -10.41 6.64
C ASN A 86 13.09 -11.61 5.99
N TRP A 87 11.77 -11.53 5.80
CA TRP A 87 11.03 -12.60 5.13
C TRP A 87 11.44 -12.74 3.66
N LEU A 88 11.58 -11.64 2.93
CA LEU A 88 11.98 -11.65 1.51
C LEU A 88 13.38 -12.25 1.32
N GLU A 89 14.34 -11.91 2.18
CA GLU A 89 15.70 -12.44 2.12
C GLU A 89 15.74 -13.94 2.43
N LYS A 90 15.02 -14.38 3.46
CA LYS A 90 14.96 -15.81 3.84
C LYS A 90 14.30 -16.68 2.78
N ASN A 91 13.40 -16.13 1.97
CA ASN A 91 12.57 -16.87 1.02
C ASN A 91 13.00 -16.68 -0.45
N GLU A 92 14.28 -16.37 -0.71
CA GLU A 92 14.77 -16.10 -2.08
C GLU A 92 14.44 -17.22 -3.09
N LEU A 93 14.45 -18.48 -2.66
CA LEU A 93 14.08 -19.63 -3.52
C LEU A 93 12.59 -19.59 -3.91
N PHE A 94 11.69 -19.32 -2.97
CA PHE A 94 10.26 -19.15 -3.27
C PHE A 94 10.04 -18.01 -4.28
N LEU A 95 10.78 -16.91 -4.16
CA LEU A 95 10.70 -15.79 -5.10
C LEU A 95 11.16 -16.19 -6.52
N LYS A 96 12.22 -17.00 -6.62
CA LYS A 96 12.73 -17.50 -7.91
C LYS A 96 11.75 -18.47 -8.57
N ASP A 97 11.19 -19.39 -7.79
CA ASP A 97 10.28 -20.42 -8.28
C ASP A 97 8.95 -19.83 -8.78
N ASN A 98 8.52 -18.71 -8.20
CA ASN A 98 7.26 -18.05 -8.53
C ASN A 98 7.40 -16.84 -9.46
N ASN A 99 8.56 -16.64 -10.09
CA ASN A 99 8.82 -15.48 -10.95
C ASN A 99 7.91 -15.34 -12.20
N LYS A 100 7.14 -16.39 -12.52
CA LYS A 100 6.15 -16.41 -13.61
C LYS A 100 4.70 -16.36 -13.12
N ASN A 101 4.46 -16.49 -11.81
CA ASN A 101 3.13 -16.37 -11.25
C ASN A 101 2.80 -14.89 -11.06
N THR A 102 1.94 -14.36 -11.93
CA THR A 102 1.62 -12.93 -12.01
C THR A 102 1.06 -12.38 -10.70
N ASP A 103 0.21 -13.14 -10.02
CA ASP A 103 -0.41 -12.70 -8.77
C ASP A 103 0.63 -12.58 -7.64
N ILE A 104 1.57 -13.52 -7.59
CA ILE A 104 2.68 -13.50 -6.63
C ILE A 104 3.66 -12.38 -6.98
N THR A 105 4.01 -12.21 -8.25
CA THR A 105 4.93 -11.13 -8.66
C THR A 105 4.34 -9.75 -8.36
N ASP A 106 3.05 -9.55 -8.63
CA ASP A 106 2.35 -8.29 -8.36
C ASP A 106 2.26 -8.02 -6.86
N ALA A 107 1.97 -9.05 -6.06
CA ALA A 107 1.98 -8.94 -4.60
C ALA A 107 3.38 -8.57 -4.06
N LEU A 108 4.43 -9.20 -4.58
CA LEU A 108 5.81 -8.89 -4.20
C LEU A 108 6.22 -7.46 -4.56
N ASP A 109 5.78 -6.94 -5.70
CA ASP A 109 6.02 -5.56 -6.10
C ASP A 109 5.34 -4.57 -5.14
N VAL A 110 4.10 -4.85 -4.73
CA VAL A 110 3.38 -4.07 -3.70
C VAL A 110 4.13 -4.09 -2.36
N ILE A 111 4.57 -5.27 -1.91
CA ILE A 111 5.31 -5.43 -0.65
C ILE A 111 6.62 -4.62 -0.69
N ARG A 112 7.43 -4.82 -1.73
CA ARG A 112 8.73 -4.14 -1.89
C ARG A 112 8.58 -2.63 -2.00
N TYR A 113 7.53 -2.16 -2.66
CA TYR A 113 7.27 -0.73 -2.76
C TYR A 113 6.88 -0.14 -1.40
N TYR A 114 6.01 -0.81 -0.64
CA TYR A 114 5.45 -0.23 0.57
C TYR A 114 6.23 -0.52 1.87
N GLN A 115 7.15 -1.50 1.89
CA GLN A 115 7.87 -1.91 3.11
C GLN A 115 8.58 -0.76 3.84
N TYR A 116 9.13 0.21 3.10
CA TYR A 116 9.75 1.42 3.70
C TYR A 116 8.92 2.69 3.48
N PHE A 117 7.98 2.68 2.54
CA PHE A 117 7.12 3.83 2.28
C PHE A 117 6.27 4.17 3.51
N ILE A 118 5.70 3.17 4.19
CA ILE A 118 4.81 3.39 5.33
C ILE A 118 5.54 4.15 6.44
N SER A 119 6.75 3.71 6.82
CA SER A 119 7.52 4.38 7.87
C SER A 119 7.94 5.79 7.51
N LEU A 120 8.29 6.04 6.24
CA LEU A 120 8.58 7.38 5.75
C LEU A 120 7.36 8.31 5.85
N LYS A 121 6.16 7.81 5.54
CA LYS A 121 4.92 8.59 5.65
C LYS A 121 4.53 8.87 7.09
N VAL A 122 4.65 7.86 7.95
CA VAL A 122 4.42 8.02 9.38
C VAL A 122 5.37 9.06 9.97
N LYS A 123 6.68 8.96 9.71
CA LYS A 123 7.67 9.95 10.18
C LYS A 123 7.37 11.36 9.70
N LYS A 124 7.13 11.52 8.40
CA LYS A 124 6.82 12.83 7.82
C LYS A 124 5.58 13.46 8.45
N SER A 125 4.59 12.65 8.83
CA SER A 125 3.38 13.16 9.48
C SER A 125 3.64 13.85 10.83
N PHE A 126 4.69 13.46 11.54
CA PHE A 126 5.08 14.10 12.82
C PHE A 126 5.82 15.44 12.62
N GLU A 127 6.38 15.68 11.44
CA GLU A 127 7.09 16.91 11.09
C GLU A 127 6.19 17.93 10.38
N SER A 128 5.00 17.51 9.95
CA SER A 128 4.07 18.27 9.14
C SER A 128 3.09 19.11 9.97
N ASP A 129 2.53 20.14 9.34
CA ASP A 129 1.34 20.83 9.86
C ASP A 129 0.11 19.92 9.83
N ILE A 130 -1.02 20.37 10.38
CA ILE A 130 -2.21 19.54 10.57
C ILE A 130 -2.72 18.97 9.24
N ASP A 131 -2.81 19.80 8.19
CA ASP A 131 -3.35 19.37 6.90
C ASP A 131 -2.41 18.39 6.20
N GLU A 132 -1.11 18.67 6.19
CA GLU A 132 -0.13 17.77 5.59
C GLU A 132 0.03 16.48 6.41
N LYS A 133 -0.09 16.53 7.74
CA LYS A 133 -0.09 15.36 8.63
C LYS A 133 -1.20 14.39 8.25
N LEU A 134 -2.44 14.88 8.08
CA LEU A 134 -3.57 14.04 7.69
C LEU A 134 -3.34 13.38 6.31
N ILE A 135 -2.77 14.14 5.37
CA ILE A 135 -2.40 13.58 4.05
C ILE A 135 -1.37 12.46 4.19
N GLN A 136 -0.29 12.67 4.96
CA GLN A 136 0.74 11.63 5.11
C GLN A 136 0.19 10.37 5.80
N LEU A 137 -0.63 10.53 6.83
CA LEU A 137 -1.24 9.40 7.53
C LEU A 137 -2.24 8.64 6.67
N LYS A 138 -3.00 9.33 5.83
CA LYS A 138 -3.90 8.67 4.88
C LYS A 138 -3.14 7.84 3.85
N LEU A 139 -1.98 8.34 3.39
CA LEU A 139 -1.09 7.58 2.51
C LEU A 139 -0.55 6.32 3.19
N ALA A 140 -0.18 6.42 4.48
CA ALA A 140 0.27 5.28 5.27
C ALA A 140 -0.86 4.24 5.44
N GLU A 141 -2.09 4.67 5.71
CA GLU A 141 -3.28 3.80 5.85
C GLU A 141 -3.57 3.01 4.57
N VAL A 142 -3.58 3.70 3.41
CA VAL A 142 -3.82 3.06 2.11
C VAL A 142 -2.70 2.07 1.78
N ALA A 143 -1.45 2.45 2.01
CA ALA A 143 -0.30 1.59 1.80
C ALA A 143 -0.37 0.34 2.68
N ALA A 144 -0.66 0.49 3.98
CA ALA A 144 -0.78 -0.62 4.92
C ALA A 144 -1.91 -1.59 4.51
N SER A 145 -3.05 -1.06 4.09
CA SER A 145 -4.18 -1.87 3.60
C SER A 145 -3.81 -2.68 2.37
N ARG A 146 -3.13 -2.07 1.39
CA ARG A 146 -2.64 -2.77 0.19
C ARG A 146 -1.61 -3.84 0.53
N SER A 147 -0.70 -3.53 1.46
CA SER A 147 0.30 -4.50 1.93
C SER A 147 -0.33 -5.70 2.63
N ILE A 148 -1.38 -5.52 3.42
CA ILE A 148 -2.11 -6.65 4.05
C ILE A 148 -2.62 -7.62 2.99
N SER A 149 -3.27 -7.11 1.95
CA SER A 149 -3.81 -7.94 0.87
C SER A 149 -2.70 -8.65 0.08
N ALA A 150 -1.60 -7.95 -0.22
CA ALA A 150 -0.46 -8.53 -0.91
C ALA A 150 0.19 -9.65 -0.08
N TRP A 151 0.43 -9.41 1.21
CA TRP A 151 0.92 -10.44 2.12
C TRP A 151 -0.04 -11.62 2.23
N TYR A 152 -1.35 -11.37 2.19
CA TYR A 152 -2.33 -12.46 2.21
C TYR A 152 -2.28 -13.35 0.97
N ILE A 153 -1.96 -12.80 -0.21
CA ILE A 153 -1.69 -13.61 -1.41
C ILE A 153 -0.52 -14.56 -1.15
N ILE A 154 0.59 -14.05 -0.64
CA ILE A 154 1.77 -14.85 -0.31
C ILE A 154 1.48 -15.88 0.80
N PHE A 155 0.67 -15.49 1.79
CA PHE A 155 0.23 -16.39 2.86
C PHE A 155 -0.56 -17.58 2.34
N LYS A 156 -1.51 -17.38 1.42
CA LYS A 156 -2.30 -18.49 0.86
C LYS A 156 -1.44 -19.57 0.20
N GLU A 157 -0.33 -19.17 -0.40
CA GLU A 157 0.60 -20.08 -1.09
C GLU A 157 1.59 -20.75 -0.12
N THR A 158 1.99 -20.06 0.94
CA THR A 158 3.08 -20.50 1.83
C THR A 158 2.63 -21.03 3.18
N GLY A 159 1.46 -20.61 3.67
CA GLY A 159 0.98 -20.88 5.03
C GLY A 159 1.89 -20.32 6.14
N SER A 160 2.79 -19.39 5.81
CA SER A 160 3.86 -18.94 6.71
C SER A 160 3.32 -18.17 7.92
N GLU A 161 3.62 -18.63 9.13
CA GLU A 161 3.26 -17.95 10.39
C GLU A 161 3.90 -16.54 10.48
N ASP A 162 5.12 -16.38 9.95
CA ASP A 162 5.81 -15.09 9.89
C ASP A 162 5.00 -14.05 9.11
N ILE A 163 4.31 -14.46 8.03
CA ILE A 163 3.42 -13.57 7.28
C ILE A 163 2.20 -13.19 8.12
N GLY A 164 1.66 -14.13 8.92
CA GLY A 164 0.60 -13.82 9.86
C GLY A 164 1.00 -12.73 10.86
N LYS A 165 2.24 -12.77 11.36
CA LYS A 165 2.81 -11.71 12.22
C LYS A 165 2.95 -10.40 11.47
N ILE A 166 3.45 -10.41 10.22
CA ILE A 166 3.56 -9.21 9.38
C ILE A 166 2.19 -8.56 9.14
N ILE A 167 1.16 -9.35 8.82
CA ILE A 167 -0.21 -8.86 8.68
C ILE A 167 -0.72 -8.29 10.01
N GLY A 168 -0.42 -8.95 11.13
CA GLY A 168 -0.73 -8.45 12.47
C GLY A 168 -0.09 -7.09 12.79
N ILE A 169 1.16 -6.86 12.37
CA ILE A 169 1.84 -5.55 12.50
C ILE A 169 1.10 -4.49 11.69
N LEU A 170 0.79 -4.77 10.43
CA LEU A 170 0.07 -3.84 9.55
C LEU A 170 -1.32 -3.50 10.10
N LYS A 171 -2.01 -4.48 10.68
CA LYS A 171 -3.30 -4.28 11.35
C LYS A 171 -3.18 -3.33 12.55
N SER A 172 -2.13 -3.48 13.36
CA SER A 172 -1.83 -2.56 14.46
C SER A 172 -1.56 -1.14 13.98
N ILE A 173 -0.85 -0.97 12.85
CA ILE A 173 -0.63 0.34 12.23
C ILE A 173 -1.97 0.99 11.86
N LEU A 174 -2.86 0.26 11.16
CA LEU A 174 -4.18 0.79 10.78
C LEU A 174 -5.01 1.24 11.98
N ILE A 175 -5.03 0.45 13.05
CA ILE A 175 -5.75 0.79 14.28
C ILE A 175 -5.17 2.06 14.90
N LEU A 176 -3.84 2.16 14.98
CA LEU A 176 -3.20 3.33 15.58
C LEU A 176 -3.38 4.60 14.77
N VAL A 177 -3.35 4.52 13.43
CA VAL A 177 -3.69 5.65 12.55
C VAL A 177 -5.08 6.17 12.90
N ASP A 178 -6.06 5.27 13.02
CA ASP A 178 -7.45 5.60 13.31
C ASP A 178 -7.63 6.20 14.71
N GLU A 179 -7.06 5.57 15.73
CA GLU A 179 -7.16 6.00 17.13
C GLU A 179 -6.55 7.38 17.36
N SER A 180 -5.44 7.68 16.68
CA SER A 180 -4.71 8.94 16.89
C SER A 180 -5.20 10.09 16.01
N ASN A 181 -6.07 9.84 15.02
CA ASN A 181 -6.53 10.86 14.07
C ASN A 181 -7.98 10.57 13.58
N PRO A 182 -9.00 10.63 14.46
CA PRO A 182 -10.39 10.31 14.09
C PRO A 182 -10.95 11.14 12.92
N GLU A 183 -10.43 12.37 12.75
CA GLU A 183 -10.76 13.28 11.65
C GLU A 183 -10.40 12.74 10.26
N LEU A 184 -9.52 11.73 10.15
CA LEU A 184 -9.20 11.05 8.89
C LEU A 184 -10.42 10.41 8.22
N LYS A 185 -11.44 10.00 9.00
CA LYS A 185 -12.68 9.42 8.45
C LYS A 185 -13.50 10.44 7.67
N SER A 186 -13.44 11.70 8.08
CA SER A 186 -14.12 12.83 7.45
C SER A 186 -13.23 13.65 6.53
N PHE A 187 -11.95 13.34 6.46
CA PHE A 187 -11.00 14.10 5.65
C PHE A 187 -11.21 13.81 4.17
N TYR A 188 -11.76 14.80 3.47
CA TYR A 188 -11.76 14.87 2.01
C TYR A 188 -10.54 15.68 1.57
N ARG A 189 -9.80 15.15 0.60
CA ARG A 189 -8.63 15.82 0.05
C ARG A 189 -9.07 17.10 -0.67
N PRO A 190 -8.50 18.28 -0.37
CA PRO A 190 -8.80 19.49 -1.12
C PRO A 190 -8.51 19.30 -2.63
N TYR A 191 -9.34 19.91 -3.49
CA TYR A 191 -9.28 19.83 -4.96
C TYR A 191 -9.71 18.50 -5.60
N PHE A 192 -10.55 17.70 -4.91
CA PHE A 192 -11.15 16.47 -5.43
C PHE A 192 -12.69 16.54 -5.58
N ASP A 193 -13.24 17.76 -5.57
CA ASP A 193 -14.64 18.10 -5.81
C ASP A 193 -14.94 18.27 -7.30
#